data_AF-V4IMA0-F1
#
_entry.id   AF-V4IMA0-F1
#
_cell.length_a   1.000
_cell.length_b   1.000
_cell.length_c   1.000
_cell.angle_alpha   90.00
_cell.angle_beta   90.00
_cell.angle_gamma   90.00
#
_symmetry.space_group_name_H-M   'P 1'
#
loop_
_entity.id
_entity.type
_entity.pdbx_description
1 polymer ?
#
loop_
_entity_poly.entity_id
_entity_poly.type
_entity_poly.pdbx_seq_one_letter_code
_entity_poly.pdbx_strand_id
1 'polypeptide(L)'
;MDTDKFSRTSKIAVPSEHLHPAAILNQLCKEATGMNINYFLKSFVLSTTVFLMTASSVLALEEQDYHFLSTQDLYDLCSAPVDHGDFPTAIYACRGFIAGAVQYHNGVSNLNKMPRLICYPDGTTLKDGENAFIAWAEAHKDNEDLMSELPVKGLVRALSEAYPCK
;
A
#
# COMPACT_ATOMS: atom_id res chain seq x y z
N MET A 1 20.17 -25.96 21.57
CA MET A 1 20.31 -24.78 20.69
C MET A 1 19.72 -23.62 21.45
N ASP A 2 20.60 -22.78 22.00
CA ASP A 2 20.29 -21.65 22.89
C ASP A 2 19.61 -20.49 22.14
N THR A 3 18.47 -20.04 22.64
CA THR A 3 17.65 -18.95 22.08
C THR A 3 17.91 -17.57 22.69
N ASP A 4 18.89 -17.43 23.59
CA ASP A 4 19.05 -16.21 24.42
C ASP A 4 20.05 -15.17 23.89
N LYS A 5 20.39 -15.21 22.60
CA LYS A 5 21.43 -14.32 22.02
C LYS A 5 20.95 -13.41 20.88
N PHE A 6 19.73 -12.87 20.98
CA PHE A 6 19.27 -11.83 20.04
C PHE A 6 18.80 -10.52 20.70
N SER A 7 19.07 -10.33 21.99
CA SER A 7 18.79 -9.07 22.68
C SER A 7 20.09 -8.41 23.14
N ARG A 8 20.78 -7.72 22.21
CA ARG A 8 21.67 -6.62 22.55
C ARG A 8 22.01 -5.74 21.34
N THR A 9 21.64 -4.47 21.50
CA THR A 9 22.20 -3.24 20.91
C THR A 9 22.00 -2.95 19.42
N SER A 10 20.91 -2.24 19.11
CA SER A 10 21.03 -0.98 18.36
C SER A 10 20.09 0.06 18.98
N LYS A 11 20.66 1.01 19.73
CA LYS A 11 19.98 2.27 20.05
C LYS A 11 20.38 3.24 18.93
N ILE A 12 19.57 3.31 17.88
CA ILE A 12 19.63 4.41 16.93
C ILE A 12 18.67 5.46 17.46
N ALA A 13 19.20 6.57 17.96
CA ALA A 13 18.42 7.75 18.27
C ALA A 13 17.99 8.39 16.94
N VAL A 14 16.69 8.35 16.67
CA VAL A 14 16.07 9.14 15.60
C VAL A 14 15.70 10.50 16.21
N PRO A 15 16.15 11.64 15.65
CA PRO A 15 15.68 12.94 16.09
C PRO A 15 14.24 13.16 15.62
N SER A 16 13.32 13.31 16.58
CA SER A 16 11.94 13.72 16.33
C SER A 16 11.86 15.26 16.28
N GLU A 17 12.09 15.84 15.10
CA GLU A 17 11.66 17.21 14.84
C GLU A 17 10.14 17.24 14.62
N HIS A 18 9.41 17.34 15.73
CA HIS A 18 7.99 17.69 15.72
C HIS A 18 7.82 19.13 15.25
N LEU A 19 7.51 19.33 13.96
CA LEU A 19 6.90 20.57 13.51
C LEU A 19 5.44 20.62 14.00
N HIS A 20 5.18 21.48 14.98
CA HIS A 20 3.86 21.71 15.54
C HIS A 20 2.91 22.36 14.51
N PRO A 21 1.72 21.78 14.23
CA PRO A 21 0.73 22.35 13.29
C PRO A 21 0.11 23.68 13.75
N ALA A 22 0.31 24.08 15.01
CA ALA A 22 -0.21 25.35 15.55
C ALA A 22 0.51 26.60 15.00
N ALA A 23 1.75 26.47 14.50
CA ALA A 23 2.52 27.61 14.01
C ALA A 23 2.06 28.07 12.61
N ILE A 24 1.61 27.14 11.76
CA ILE A 24 1.16 27.44 10.39
C ILE A 24 -0.18 28.20 10.41
N LEU A 25 -1.06 27.86 11.37
CA LEU A 25 -2.37 28.51 11.51
C LEU A 25 -2.25 30.00 11.88
N ASN A 26 -1.28 30.36 12.73
CA ASN A 26 -1.08 31.74 13.16
C ASN A 26 -0.46 32.65 12.09
N GLN A 27 0.29 32.09 11.14
CA GLN A 27 0.88 32.86 10.05
C GLN A 27 -0.16 33.25 9.00
N LEU A 28 -1.13 32.36 8.70
CA LEU A 28 -2.21 32.63 7.76
C LEU A 28 -3.25 33.64 8.30
N CYS A 29 -3.43 33.71 9.62
CA CYS A 29 -4.40 34.64 10.23
C CYS A 29 -3.90 36.10 10.31
N LYS A 30 -2.59 36.32 10.19
CA LYS A 30 -1.98 37.65 10.39
C LYS A 30 -2.02 38.56 9.16
N GLU A 31 -2.27 38.01 7.97
CA GLU A 31 -2.40 38.79 6.73
C GLU A 31 -3.83 39.29 6.47
N ALA A 32 -4.81 38.84 7.26
CA ALA A 32 -6.23 39.17 7.06
C ALA A 32 -6.72 40.46 7.76
N THR A 33 -5.89 41.12 8.59
CA THR A 33 -6.34 42.26 9.43
C THR A 33 -6.00 43.64 8.86
N GLY A 34 -5.75 43.73 7.54
CA GLY A 34 -5.41 44.99 6.87
C GLY A 34 -6.30 45.40 5.69
N MET A 35 -7.44 44.72 5.44
CA MET A 35 -8.22 44.97 4.22
C MET A 35 -9.45 45.85 4.48
N ASN A 36 -9.45 47.03 3.83
CA ASN A 36 -10.45 48.07 3.95
C ASN A 36 -11.79 47.63 3.34
N ILE A 37 -12.81 47.45 4.19
CA ILE A 37 -14.12 46.82 3.91
C ILE A 37 -14.92 47.60 2.84
N ASN A 38 -14.61 48.87 2.61
CA ASN A 38 -15.36 49.75 1.72
C ASN A 38 -15.08 49.53 0.22
N TYR A 39 -14.06 48.74 -0.15
CA TYR A 39 -13.75 48.46 -1.57
C TYR A 39 -14.42 47.19 -2.12
N PHE A 40 -15.00 46.34 -1.27
CA PHE A 40 -15.57 45.05 -1.67
C PHE A 40 -16.96 45.12 -2.35
N LEU A 41 -17.66 46.25 -2.26
CA LEU A 41 -19.04 46.38 -2.77
C LEU A 41 -19.15 46.83 -4.24
N LYS A 42 -18.04 47.12 -4.93
CA LYS A 42 -18.09 47.68 -6.31
C LYS A 42 -17.53 46.80 -7.43
N SER A 43 -17.07 45.58 -7.15
CA SER A 43 -16.46 44.72 -8.19
C SER A 43 -17.10 43.34 -8.35
N PHE A 44 -18.28 43.08 -7.76
CA PHE A 44 -18.92 41.77 -7.77
C PHE A 44 -19.73 41.44 -9.07
N VAL A 45 -19.30 41.89 -10.25
CA VAL A 45 -20.08 41.63 -11.49
C VAL A 45 -19.28 40.96 -12.62
N LEU A 46 -17.97 40.72 -12.51
CA LEU A 46 -17.25 40.16 -13.66
C LEU A 46 -16.01 39.32 -13.32
N SER A 47 -16.14 38.25 -12.52
CA SER A 47 -15.21 37.11 -12.56
C SER A 47 -15.71 35.92 -11.75
N THR A 48 -16.62 35.12 -12.31
CA THR A 48 -17.01 33.80 -11.79
C THR A 48 -16.75 32.76 -12.88
N THR A 49 -15.52 32.73 -13.40
CA THR A 49 -15.06 31.66 -14.29
C THR A 49 -14.09 30.76 -13.54
N VAL A 50 -14.58 29.55 -13.26
CA VAL A 50 -13.84 28.29 -13.22
C VAL A 50 -12.76 28.19 -12.14
N PHE A 51 -13.15 27.73 -10.96
CA PHE A 51 -12.24 26.99 -10.08
C PHE A 51 -12.95 25.74 -9.53
N LEU A 52 -13.41 24.87 -10.44
CA LEU A 52 -13.68 23.48 -10.06
C LEU A 52 -12.32 22.81 -9.89
N MET A 53 -11.80 22.81 -8.66
CA MET A 53 -10.69 21.95 -8.28
C MET A 53 -11.14 20.50 -8.51
N THR A 54 -10.52 19.83 -9.49
CA THR A 54 -10.57 18.39 -9.63
C THR A 54 -9.91 17.77 -8.40
N ALA A 55 -10.71 17.23 -7.49
CA ALA A 55 -10.22 16.28 -6.50
C ALA A 55 -9.84 15.01 -7.26
N SER A 56 -8.59 14.93 -7.72
CA SER A 56 -8.04 13.66 -8.22
C SER A 56 -7.91 12.74 -7.02
N SER A 57 -8.74 11.69 -6.97
CA SER A 57 -8.51 10.54 -6.10
C SER A 57 -7.25 9.83 -6.59
N VAL A 58 -6.10 10.34 -6.14
CA VAL A 58 -4.88 9.54 -6.10
C VAL A 58 -5.19 8.38 -5.16
N LEU A 59 -5.05 7.14 -5.64
CA LEU A 59 -4.91 5.97 -4.80
C LEU A 59 -3.70 6.23 -3.89
N ALA A 60 -3.96 6.81 -2.73
CA ALA A 60 -2.95 7.07 -1.73
C ALA A 60 -2.74 5.74 -1.02
N LEU A 61 -1.50 5.24 -1.01
CA LEU A 61 -1.15 4.16 -0.09
C LEU A 61 -1.37 4.67 1.33
N GLU A 62 -2.13 3.92 2.12
CA GLU A 62 -2.43 4.30 3.49
C GLU A 62 -1.63 3.43 4.47
N GLU A 63 -1.43 3.90 5.70
CA GLU A 63 -0.68 3.15 6.72
C GLU A 63 -1.28 1.75 6.95
N GLN A 64 -2.61 1.64 6.85
CA GLN A 64 -3.31 0.38 6.99
C GLN A 64 -2.92 -0.68 5.95
N ASP A 65 -2.47 -0.30 4.75
CA ASP A 65 -2.14 -1.26 3.69
C ASP A 65 -0.96 -2.14 4.13
N TYR A 66 -0.06 -1.59 4.95
CA TYR A 66 1.08 -2.30 5.52
C TYR A 66 0.70 -3.26 6.66
N HIS A 67 -0.56 -3.27 7.10
CA HIS A 67 -1.05 -4.22 8.10
C HIS A 67 -1.46 -5.58 7.49
N PHE A 68 -1.59 -5.68 6.16
CA PHE A 68 -1.93 -6.91 5.45
C PHE A 68 -3.18 -7.59 6.04
N LEU A 69 -4.25 -6.83 6.29
CA LEU A 69 -5.50 -7.33 6.83
C LEU A 69 -6.39 -7.92 5.73
N SER A 70 -6.29 -7.38 4.52
CA SER A 70 -7.11 -7.77 3.38
C SER A 70 -6.30 -8.06 2.11
N THR A 71 -6.95 -8.66 1.12
CA THR A 71 -6.37 -8.90 -0.21
C THR A 71 -6.23 -7.59 -0.97
N GLN A 72 -7.12 -6.62 -0.71
CA GLN A 72 -7.00 -5.25 -1.19
C GLN A 72 -5.70 -4.60 -0.70
N ASP A 73 -5.39 -4.71 0.59
CA ASP A 73 -4.16 -4.12 1.17
C ASP A 73 -2.91 -4.62 0.43
N LEU A 74 -2.83 -5.94 0.17
CA LEU A 74 -1.71 -6.51 -0.58
C LEU A 74 -1.73 -6.03 -2.04
N TYR A 75 -2.91 -5.91 -2.66
CA TYR A 75 -3.04 -5.42 -4.02
C TYR A 75 -2.56 -3.97 -4.15
N ASP A 76 -2.94 -3.09 -3.22
CA ASP A 76 -2.55 -1.69 -3.22
C ASP A 76 -1.03 -1.54 -3.12
N LEU A 77 -0.38 -2.29 -2.21
CA LEU A 77 1.09 -2.31 -2.11
C LEU A 77 1.77 -2.83 -3.38
N CYS A 78 1.23 -3.88 -4.00
CA CYS A 78 1.82 -4.48 -5.20
C CYS A 78 1.59 -3.65 -6.46
N SER A 79 0.53 -2.84 -6.51
CA SER A 79 0.14 -2.01 -7.66
C SER A 79 0.54 -0.53 -7.52
N ALA A 80 1.27 -0.19 -6.44
CA ALA A 80 1.76 1.15 -6.15
C ALA A 80 2.38 1.84 -7.39
N PRO A 81 1.97 3.09 -7.72
CA PRO A 81 2.55 3.83 -8.83
C PRO A 81 4.04 4.13 -8.63
N VAL A 82 4.85 4.05 -9.70
CA VAL A 82 6.30 4.27 -9.65
C VAL A 82 6.71 5.69 -9.23
N ASP A 83 5.81 6.65 -9.37
CA ASP A 83 5.96 8.05 -8.98
C ASP A 83 5.41 8.34 -7.58
N HIS A 84 4.84 7.35 -6.89
CA HIS A 84 4.42 7.48 -5.49
C HIS A 84 5.64 7.60 -4.57
N GLY A 85 5.59 8.50 -3.59
CA GLY A 85 6.71 8.76 -2.67
C GLY A 85 7.17 7.51 -1.90
N ASP A 86 6.22 6.65 -1.55
CA ASP A 86 6.47 5.38 -0.83
C ASP A 86 6.64 4.15 -1.74
N PHE A 87 6.74 4.32 -3.06
CA PHE A 87 6.83 3.21 -4.01
C PHE A 87 7.91 2.16 -3.63
N PRO A 88 9.15 2.53 -3.26
CA PRO A 88 10.15 1.53 -2.88
C PRO A 88 9.70 0.70 -1.68
N THR A 89 9.13 1.33 -0.66
CA THR A 89 8.66 0.67 0.57
C THR A 89 7.51 -0.28 0.27
N ALA A 90 6.51 0.17 -0.49
CA ALA A 90 5.35 -0.63 -0.87
C ALA A 90 5.74 -1.88 -1.67
N ILE A 91 6.57 -1.72 -2.69
CA ILE A 91 6.99 -2.84 -3.54
C ILE A 91 7.85 -3.85 -2.77
N TYR A 92 8.73 -3.40 -1.87
CA TYR A 92 9.48 -4.33 -1.02
C TYR A 92 8.56 -5.07 -0.03
N ALA A 93 7.56 -4.40 0.54
CA ALA A 93 6.57 -5.01 1.42
C ALA A 93 5.75 -6.08 0.68
N CYS A 94 5.19 -5.75 -0.49
CA CYS A 94 4.50 -6.70 -1.38
C CYS A 94 5.37 -7.92 -1.70
N ARG A 95 6.60 -7.70 -2.19
CA ARG A 95 7.52 -8.79 -2.56
C ARG A 95 7.91 -9.66 -1.38
N GLY A 96 8.13 -9.05 -0.22
CA GLY A 96 8.39 -9.76 1.03
C GLY A 96 7.25 -10.67 1.43
N PHE A 97 6.00 -10.16 1.35
CA PHE A 97 4.80 -10.94 1.64
C PHE A 97 4.68 -12.16 0.70
N ILE A 98 4.81 -11.95 -0.61
CA ILE A 98 4.71 -13.03 -1.61
C ILE A 98 5.81 -14.07 -1.39
N ALA A 99 7.06 -13.63 -1.20
CA ALA A 99 8.18 -14.54 -0.95
C ALA A 99 7.98 -15.35 0.34
N GLY A 100 7.47 -14.74 1.41
CA GLY A 100 7.18 -15.41 2.67
C GLY A 100 6.08 -16.46 2.53
N ALA A 101 4.95 -16.09 1.92
CA ALA A 101 3.82 -16.99 1.70
C ALA A 101 4.20 -18.20 0.83
N VAL A 102 4.92 -17.99 -0.28
CA VAL A 102 5.36 -19.07 -1.18
C VAL A 102 6.39 -19.98 -0.50
N GLN A 103 7.34 -19.42 0.26
CA GLN A 103 8.30 -20.23 1.03
C GLN A 103 7.60 -21.08 2.10
N TYR A 104 6.66 -20.50 2.83
CA TYR A 104 5.87 -21.26 3.81
C TYR A 104 5.10 -22.40 3.13
N HIS A 105 4.38 -22.10 2.04
CA HIS A 105 3.66 -23.10 1.23
C HIS A 105 4.58 -24.25 0.79
N ASN A 106 5.77 -23.94 0.28
CA ASN A 106 6.75 -24.95 -0.12
C ASN A 106 7.24 -25.79 1.07
N GLY A 107 7.58 -25.15 2.18
CA GLY A 107 8.05 -25.83 3.38
C GLY A 107 7.02 -26.81 3.93
N VAL A 108 5.76 -26.36 4.07
CA VAL A 108 4.70 -27.22 4.61
C VAL A 108 4.28 -28.33 3.66
N SER A 109 4.28 -28.08 2.34
CA SER A 109 3.96 -29.12 1.35
C SER A 109 5.03 -30.21 1.31
N ASN A 110 6.31 -29.81 1.38
CA ASN A 110 7.43 -30.75 1.31
C ASN A 110 7.60 -31.56 2.60
N LEU A 111 7.51 -30.91 3.78
CA LEU A 111 7.76 -31.57 5.06
C LEU A 111 6.56 -32.38 5.55
N ASN A 112 5.35 -31.83 5.44
CA ASN A 112 4.14 -32.44 6.01
C ASN A 112 3.35 -33.27 4.98
N LYS A 113 3.87 -33.43 3.76
CA LYS A 113 3.19 -34.09 2.62
C LYS A 113 1.79 -33.53 2.37
N MET A 114 1.58 -32.26 2.69
CA MET A 114 0.32 -31.60 2.37
C MET A 114 0.25 -31.40 0.86
N PRO A 115 -0.91 -31.61 0.23
CA PRO A 115 -1.10 -31.33 -1.19
C PRO A 115 -0.70 -29.88 -1.49
N ARG A 116 0.06 -29.70 -2.58
CA ARG A 116 0.40 -28.36 -3.07
C ARG A 116 -0.86 -27.68 -3.58
N LEU A 117 -1.00 -26.41 -3.26
CA LEU A 117 -2.03 -25.53 -3.83
C LEU A 117 -1.48 -24.76 -5.04
N ILE A 118 -0.17 -24.56 -5.12
CA ILE A 118 0.52 -23.81 -6.18
C ILE A 118 1.63 -24.67 -6.79
N CYS A 119 1.60 -24.87 -8.10
CA CYS A 119 2.57 -25.67 -8.86
C CYS A 119 3.18 -24.88 -10.02
N TYR A 120 4.06 -23.95 -9.67
CA TYR A 120 4.81 -23.16 -10.66
C TYR A 120 5.98 -23.97 -11.26
N PRO A 121 6.34 -23.73 -12.53
CA PRO A 121 7.46 -24.41 -13.18
C PRO A 121 8.82 -23.93 -12.66
N ASP A 122 9.86 -24.75 -12.87
CA ASP A 122 11.24 -24.36 -12.58
C ASP A 122 11.63 -23.08 -13.32
N GLY A 123 12.32 -22.19 -12.62
CA GLY A 123 12.72 -20.88 -13.16
C GLY A 123 11.68 -19.76 -12.99
N THR A 124 10.48 -20.05 -12.45
CA THR A 124 9.51 -19.01 -12.07
C THR A 124 10.12 -18.06 -11.06
N THR A 125 10.06 -16.76 -11.36
CA THR A 125 10.66 -15.71 -10.52
C THR A 125 9.64 -15.12 -9.54
N LEU A 126 10.13 -14.41 -8.53
CA LEU A 126 9.26 -13.62 -7.64
C LEU A 126 8.43 -12.59 -8.42
N LYS A 127 9.02 -12.00 -9.46
CA LYS A 127 8.33 -11.01 -10.30
C LYS A 127 7.19 -11.65 -11.10
N ASP A 128 7.33 -12.91 -11.53
CA ASP A 128 6.25 -13.64 -12.19
C ASP A 128 5.09 -13.89 -11.24
N GLY A 129 5.37 -14.22 -9.97
CA GLY A 129 4.36 -14.34 -8.93
C GLY A 129 3.66 -13.02 -8.59
N GLU A 130 4.43 -11.93 -8.46
CA GLU A 130 3.93 -10.56 -8.27
C GLU A 130 2.99 -10.16 -9.42
N ASN A 131 3.41 -10.37 -10.68
CA ASN A 131 2.59 -10.03 -11.84
C ASN A 131 1.31 -10.88 -11.91
N ALA A 132 1.39 -12.19 -11.59
CA ALA A 132 0.22 -13.06 -11.56
C ALA A 132 -0.80 -12.61 -10.50
N PHE A 133 -0.32 -12.22 -9.32
CA PHE A 133 -1.18 -11.69 -8.27
C PHE A 133 -1.84 -10.37 -8.67
N ILE A 134 -1.06 -9.39 -9.16
CA ILE A 134 -1.60 -8.09 -9.61
C ILE A 134 -2.66 -8.27 -10.70
N ALA A 135 -2.39 -9.13 -11.69
CA ALA A 135 -3.33 -9.39 -12.78
C ALA A 135 -4.64 -10.03 -12.27
N TRP A 136 -4.53 -10.99 -11.34
CA TRP A 136 -5.70 -11.61 -10.73
C TRP A 136 -6.50 -10.61 -9.87
N ALA A 137 -5.82 -9.84 -9.03
CA ALA A 137 -6.46 -8.89 -8.13
C ALA A 137 -7.15 -7.75 -8.91
N GLU A 138 -6.50 -7.20 -9.94
CA GLU A 138 -7.12 -6.18 -10.81
C GLU A 138 -8.39 -6.71 -11.50
N ALA A 139 -8.40 -7.98 -11.92
CA ALA A 139 -9.59 -8.60 -12.52
C ALA A 139 -10.73 -8.84 -11.52
N HIS A 140 -10.45 -8.81 -10.22
CA HIS A 140 -11.40 -9.11 -9.14
C HIS A 140 -11.62 -7.96 -8.17
N LYS A 141 -11.04 -6.78 -8.41
CA LYS A 141 -11.05 -5.64 -7.47
C LYS A 141 -12.46 -5.15 -7.09
N ASP A 142 -13.44 -5.34 -7.98
CA ASP A 142 -14.83 -4.96 -7.74
C ASP A 142 -15.61 -6.03 -6.94
N ASN A 143 -14.97 -7.15 -6.57
CA ASN A 143 -15.55 -8.20 -5.75
C ASN A 143 -15.14 -8.01 -4.28
N GLU A 144 -15.97 -7.31 -3.52
CA GLU A 144 -15.73 -7.01 -2.10
C GLU A 144 -15.50 -8.27 -1.24
N ASP A 145 -16.19 -9.38 -1.53
CA ASP A 145 -16.02 -10.63 -0.79
C ASP A 145 -14.61 -11.20 -0.95
N LEU A 146 -14.05 -11.14 -2.17
CA LEU A 146 -12.68 -11.60 -2.45
C LEU A 146 -11.64 -10.63 -1.90
N MET A 147 -11.86 -9.33 -2.07
CA MET A 147 -10.88 -8.31 -1.71
C MET A 147 -10.78 -8.11 -0.18
N SER A 148 -11.85 -8.41 0.56
CA SER A 148 -11.86 -8.38 2.03
C SER A 148 -11.30 -9.65 2.71
N GLU A 149 -10.95 -10.70 1.95
CA GLU A 149 -10.31 -11.89 2.51
C GLU A 149 -8.89 -11.60 2.98
N LEU A 150 -8.37 -12.42 3.91
CA LEU A 150 -6.95 -12.40 4.27
C LEU A 150 -6.04 -12.44 3.01
N PRO A 151 -4.96 -11.65 2.96
CA PRO A 151 -4.15 -11.50 1.75
C PRO A 151 -3.52 -12.80 1.26
N VAL A 152 -3.20 -13.71 2.17
CA VAL A 152 -2.67 -15.03 1.80
C VAL A 152 -3.70 -15.87 1.03
N LYS A 153 -5.01 -15.69 1.29
CA LYS A 153 -6.07 -16.39 0.55
C LYS A 153 -6.15 -15.88 -0.89
N GLY A 154 -6.22 -14.55 -1.07
CA GLY A 154 -6.19 -13.92 -2.38
C GLY A 154 -4.95 -14.31 -3.17
N LEU A 155 -3.78 -14.21 -2.55
CA LEU A 155 -2.50 -14.59 -3.17
C LEU A 155 -2.45 -16.06 -3.59
N VAL A 156 -2.81 -16.99 -2.70
CA VAL A 156 -2.78 -18.43 -3.03
C VAL A 156 -3.77 -18.75 -4.14
N ARG A 157 -4.96 -18.15 -4.13
CA ARG A 157 -5.94 -18.32 -5.20
C ARG A 157 -5.39 -17.84 -6.53
N ALA A 158 -4.88 -16.60 -6.58
CA ALA A 158 -4.24 -16.03 -7.77
C ALA A 158 -3.14 -16.93 -8.34
N LEU A 159 -2.24 -17.40 -7.47
CA LEU A 159 -1.13 -18.25 -7.88
C LEU A 159 -1.59 -19.67 -8.25
N SER A 160 -2.63 -20.21 -7.63
CA SER A 160 -3.20 -21.52 -8.00
C SER A 160 -3.90 -21.49 -9.37
N GLU A 161 -4.50 -20.35 -9.73
CA GLU A 161 -5.11 -20.14 -11.05
C GLU A 161 -4.03 -19.97 -12.13
N ALA A 162 -2.97 -19.20 -11.84
CA ALA A 162 -1.85 -19.01 -12.77
C ALA A 162 -0.98 -20.27 -12.91
N TYR A 163 -0.85 -21.06 -11.84
CA TYR A 163 0.04 -22.21 -11.75
C TYR A 163 -0.67 -23.43 -11.13
N PRO A 164 -1.66 -24.02 -11.83
CA PRO A 164 -2.45 -25.12 -11.29
C PRO A 164 -1.62 -26.39 -11.11
N CYS A 165 -1.85 -27.10 -10.01
CA CYS A 165 -1.34 -28.44 -9.79
C CYS A 165 -2.13 -29.47 -10.62
N LYS A 166 -1.44 -30.49 -11.14
CA LYS A 166 -2.04 -31.60 -11.93
C LYS A 166 -2.21 -32.84 -11.08
#